data_AF-D8UC91-F1
#
_entry.id   AF-D8UC91-F1
#
_cell.length_a   1.000
_cell.length_b   1.000
_cell.length_c   1.000
_cell.angle_alpha   90.00
_cell.angle_beta   90.00
_cell.angle_gamma   90.00
#
_symmetry.space_group_name_H-M   'P 1'
#
loop_
_entity.id
_entity.type
_entity.pdbx_description
1 polymer ?
#
loop_
_entity_poly.entity_id
_entity_poly.type
_entity_poly.pdbx_seq_one_letter_code
_entity_poly.pdbx_strand_id
1 'polypeptide(L)'
;MPRIKGLMKLAGHFARQAGHLEQLSLTPARLASCHFHSTYDCLQIRRRYGSTMEEAHKQMVSNNLLVDTLELTKSFERSGLPRDAAEHLAQKITALIIQNKLKMEEAFVKQVVLEKTILEQASTIQGFKTEMQKAQDMHQANVNKDMERQQGYLDKMKAEVRHEIDKLSASQRLDMNLEKGRMRDDLQGIRDKTTELQIKVDRDINELKSSVEKAKNDTIKSVITILGTFSAIAFTISRFVQMGAGG
;
A
#
# COMPACT_ATOMS: atom_id res chain seq x y z
N MET A 1 -31.09 -17.59 3.41
CA MET A 1 -29.67 -17.96 3.55
C MET A 1 -28.77 -17.85 2.28
N PRO A 2 -29.07 -17.09 1.19
CA PRO A 2 -28.15 -16.97 0.04
C PRO A 2 -27.14 -15.81 0.12
N ARG A 3 -27.36 -14.80 0.97
CA ARG A 3 -26.52 -13.58 1.04
C ARG A 3 -25.14 -13.78 1.68
N ILE A 4 -24.96 -14.78 2.53
CA ILE A 4 -23.70 -15.00 3.28
C ILE A 4 -22.64 -15.70 2.39
N LYS A 5 -23.07 -16.56 1.46
CA LYS A 5 -22.16 -17.27 0.53
C LYS A 5 -21.53 -16.33 -0.50
N GLY A 6 -22.23 -15.25 -0.88
CA GLY A 6 -21.69 -14.20 -1.77
C GLY A 6 -20.58 -13.37 -1.11
N LEU A 7 -20.76 -13.04 0.17
CA LEU A 7 -19.78 -12.28 0.97
C LEU A 7 -18.49 -13.07 1.23
N MET A 8 -18.57 -14.37 1.49
CA MET A 8 -17.37 -15.23 1.63
C MET A 8 -16.59 -15.37 0.31
N LYS A 9 -17.28 -15.40 -0.84
CA LYS A 9 -16.62 -15.45 -2.15
C LYS A 9 -15.92 -14.13 -2.49
N LEU A 10 -16.53 -13.00 -2.12
CA LEU A 10 -15.93 -11.67 -2.28
C LEU A 10 -14.72 -11.49 -1.37
N ALA A 11 -14.81 -11.92 -0.10
CA ALA A 11 -13.71 -11.88 0.87
C ALA A 11 -12.53 -12.78 0.45
N GLY A 12 -12.82 -13.97 -0.09
CA GLY A 12 -11.78 -14.87 -0.63
C GLY A 12 -11.08 -14.30 -1.88
N HIS A 13 -11.79 -13.55 -2.73
CA HIS A 13 -11.19 -12.87 -3.87
C HIS A 13 -10.31 -11.69 -3.44
N PHE A 14 -10.75 -10.93 -2.42
CA PHE A 14 -9.97 -9.85 -1.82
C PHE A 14 -8.71 -10.37 -1.11
N ALA A 15 -8.79 -11.51 -0.41
CA ALA A 15 -7.64 -12.15 0.23
C ALA A 15 -6.63 -12.70 -0.81
N ARG A 16 -7.10 -13.24 -1.94
CA ARG A 16 -6.21 -13.64 -3.06
C ARG A 16 -5.53 -12.45 -3.74
N GLN A 17 -6.23 -11.31 -3.81
CA GLN A 17 -5.67 -10.09 -4.41
C GLN A 17 -4.72 -9.37 -3.44
N ALA A 18 -4.94 -9.48 -2.12
CA ALA A 18 -4.01 -9.04 -1.09
C ALA A 18 -2.75 -9.91 -1.03
N GLY A 19 -2.88 -11.24 -1.19
CA GLY A 19 -1.71 -12.16 -1.28
C GLY A 19 -0.83 -11.91 -2.51
N HIS A 20 -1.39 -11.35 -3.58
CA HIS A 20 -0.62 -10.91 -4.75
C HIS A 20 0.06 -9.54 -4.55
N LEU A 21 -0.43 -8.73 -3.60
CA LEU A 21 0.17 -7.46 -3.19
C LEU A 21 1.23 -7.63 -2.09
N GLU A 22 1.20 -8.72 -1.32
CA GLU A 22 2.26 -9.05 -0.35
C GLU A 22 3.60 -9.49 -0.99
N GLN A 23 3.59 -9.87 -2.27
CA GLN A 23 4.82 -10.11 -3.05
C GLN A 23 5.46 -8.83 -3.61
N LEU A 24 4.82 -7.66 -3.43
CA LEU A 24 5.42 -6.35 -3.62
C LEU A 24 5.97 -5.76 -2.30
N SER A 25 6.32 -6.64 -1.35
CA SER A 25 7.30 -6.29 -0.34
C SER A 25 8.60 -5.92 -1.08
N LEU A 26 8.89 -4.63 -1.10
CA LEU A 26 10.15 -4.06 -1.54
C LEU A 26 11.27 -4.68 -0.70
N THR A 27 11.76 -5.85 -1.13
CA THR A 27 13.01 -6.42 -0.65
C THR A 27 14.11 -5.39 -0.92
N PRO A 28 14.85 -4.90 0.10
CA PRO A 28 15.92 -3.92 -0.10
C PRO A 28 17.14 -4.50 -0.84
N ALA A 29 17.09 -5.76 -1.28
CA ALA A 29 18.20 -6.49 -1.88
C ALA A 29 18.37 -6.30 -3.40
N ARG A 30 17.60 -5.40 -4.05
CA ARG A 30 17.73 -5.11 -5.49
C ARG A 30 17.99 -3.64 -5.84
N LEU A 31 18.36 -2.80 -4.87
CA LEU A 31 19.17 -1.61 -5.15
C LEU A 31 20.63 -2.06 -5.30
N ALA A 32 20.86 -2.98 -6.25
CA ALA A 32 22.19 -3.30 -6.72
C ALA A 32 22.68 -2.05 -7.44
N SER A 33 23.40 -1.24 -6.67
CA SER A 33 24.42 -0.30 -7.12
C SER A 33 24.26 0.16 -8.56
N CYS A 34 23.60 1.30 -8.73
CA CYS A 34 23.81 2.14 -9.90
C CYS A 34 25.21 2.76 -9.79
N HIS A 35 26.26 1.94 -9.76
CA HIS A 35 27.58 2.37 -10.14
C HIS A 35 27.50 2.66 -11.63
N PHE A 36 27.15 3.91 -11.97
CA PHE A 36 27.44 4.47 -13.28
C PHE A 36 28.97 4.62 -13.39
N HIS A 37 29.65 3.48 -13.52
CA HIS A 37 31.07 3.41 -13.81
C HIS A 37 31.24 3.58 -15.32
N SER A 38 30.87 4.75 -15.83
CA SER A 38 31.24 5.15 -17.18
C SER A 38 32.63 5.76 -17.11
N THR A 39 33.65 4.91 -17.12
CA THR A 39 35.03 5.31 -17.31
C THR A 39 35.24 5.65 -18.78
N TYR A 40 34.72 6.81 -19.21
CA TYR A 40 35.29 7.48 -20.37
C TYR A 40 36.60 8.08 -19.92
N ASP A 41 37.63 7.23 -19.94
CA ASP A 41 39.00 7.65 -19.75
C ASP A 41 39.36 8.57 -20.93
N CYS A 42 39.62 9.86 -20.66
CA CYS A 42 40.00 10.82 -21.70
C CYS A 42 41.20 10.34 -22.53
N LEU A 43 42.05 9.47 -21.96
CA LEU A 43 43.16 8.81 -22.65
C LEU A 43 42.71 7.81 -23.73
N GLN A 44 41.55 7.16 -23.57
CA GLN A 44 41.01 6.21 -24.55
C GLN A 44 40.41 6.94 -25.77
N ILE A 45 39.77 8.09 -25.58
CA ILE A 45 39.26 8.92 -26.69
C ILE A 45 40.43 9.48 -27.51
N ARG A 46 41.52 9.92 -26.85
CA ARG A 46 42.76 10.35 -27.51
C ARG A 46 43.36 9.27 -28.42
N ARG A 47 43.34 7.99 -28.00
CA ARG A 47 43.85 6.88 -28.83
C ARG A 47 42.96 6.54 -30.02
N ARG A 48 41.64 6.71 -29.91
CA ARG A 48 40.68 6.32 -30.96
C ARG A 48 40.47 7.42 -32.02
N TYR A 49 40.61 8.70 -31.66
CA TYR A 49 40.42 9.84 -32.57
C TYR A 49 41.70 10.64 -32.88
N GLY A 50 42.80 10.44 -32.13
CA GLY A 50 44.05 11.19 -32.31
C GLY A 50 44.92 10.70 -33.47
N SER A 51 45.04 9.39 -33.70
CA SER A 51 45.99 8.85 -34.69
C SER A 51 45.60 9.17 -36.14
N THR A 52 44.31 9.09 -36.48
CA THR A 52 43.87 9.27 -37.87
C THR A 52 43.99 10.72 -38.38
N MET A 53 43.94 11.70 -37.48
CA MET A 53 44.11 13.12 -37.83
C MET A 53 45.56 13.58 -37.68
N GLU A 54 46.34 13.05 -36.72
CA GLU A 54 47.72 13.47 -36.48
C GLU A 54 48.68 13.03 -37.61
N GLU A 55 48.57 11.79 -38.12
CA GLU A 55 49.38 11.33 -39.26
C GLU A 55 49.05 12.08 -40.55
N ALA A 56 47.75 12.29 -40.84
CA ALA A 56 47.30 13.01 -42.04
C ALA A 56 47.75 14.49 -42.02
N HIS A 57 47.76 15.13 -40.85
CA HIS A 57 48.14 16.53 -40.69
C HIS A 57 49.66 16.74 -40.65
N LYS A 58 50.42 15.82 -40.04
CA LYS A 58 51.90 15.81 -40.13
C LYS A 58 52.37 15.67 -41.57
N GLN A 59 51.69 14.87 -42.40
CA GLN A 59 52.04 14.73 -43.81
C GLN A 59 51.65 15.97 -44.65
N MET A 60 50.59 16.68 -44.27
CA MET A 60 50.13 17.89 -44.95
C MET A 60 50.94 19.15 -44.57
N VAL A 61 51.44 19.23 -43.33
CA VAL A 61 52.26 20.34 -42.80
C VAL A 61 53.77 20.06 -42.87
N SER A 62 54.23 18.81 -42.88
CA SER A 62 55.65 18.49 -43.16
C SER A 62 56.03 18.76 -44.62
N ASN A 63 55.03 18.85 -45.51
CA ASN A 63 55.13 19.54 -46.81
C ASN A 63 55.01 21.07 -46.65
N ASN A 64 55.47 21.59 -45.50
CA ASN A 64 55.52 23.01 -45.18
C ASN A 64 56.11 23.73 -46.37
N LEU A 65 55.32 24.65 -46.93
CA LEU A 65 55.52 25.29 -48.22
C LEU A 65 56.81 26.10 -48.25
N LEU A 66 57.94 25.42 -48.40
CA LEU A 66 59.15 25.96 -48.98
C LEU A 66 58.88 26.03 -50.47
N VAL A 67 58.19 27.09 -50.88
CA VAL A 67 58.11 27.44 -52.30
C VAL A 67 59.52 27.88 -52.67
N ASP A 68 60.27 26.99 -53.32
CA ASP A 68 61.55 27.35 -53.92
C ASP A 68 61.27 28.28 -55.10
N THR A 69 61.38 29.59 -54.85
CA THR A 69 61.15 30.63 -55.85
C THR A 69 62.14 30.54 -57.01
N LEU A 70 63.36 30.02 -56.78
CA LEU A 70 64.36 29.86 -57.83
C LEU A 70 64.01 28.69 -58.75
N GLU A 71 63.58 27.56 -58.18
CA GLU A 71 63.10 26.41 -58.96
C GLU A 71 61.83 26.75 -59.75
N LEU A 72 60.89 27.47 -59.13
CA LEU A 72 59.64 27.90 -59.77
C LEU A 72 59.92 28.83 -60.96
N THR A 73 60.83 29.79 -60.79
CA THR A 73 61.23 30.72 -61.86
C THR A 73 61.88 29.98 -63.03
N LYS A 74 62.83 29.07 -62.75
CA LYS A 74 63.47 28.23 -63.78
C LYS A 74 62.47 27.33 -64.51
N SER A 75 61.44 26.84 -63.82
CA SER A 75 60.36 26.05 -64.43
C SER A 75 59.55 26.86 -65.44
N PHE A 76 59.24 28.12 -65.12
CA PHE A 76 58.55 29.03 -66.04
C PHE A 76 59.42 29.45 -67.23
N GLU A 77 60.72 29.66 -67.02
CA GLU A 77 61.68 29.92 -68.11
C GLU A 77 61.77 28.73 -69.08
N ARG A 78 61.84 27.48 -68.56
CA ARG A 78 61.79 26.27 -69.41
C ARG A 78 60.49 26.14 -70.20
N SER A 79 59.41 26.73 -69.70
CA SER A 79 58.10 26.76 -70.36
C SER A 79 57.97 27.87 -71.40
N GLY A 80 59.03 28.67 -71.62
CA GLY A 80 59.11 29.70 -72.65
C GLY A 80 58.73 31.11 -72.20
N LEU A 81 58.57 31.36 -70.88
CA LEU A 81 58.36 32.72 -70.38
C LEU A 81 59.69 33.50 -70.32
N PRO A 82 59.69 34.80 -70.64
CA PRO A 82 60.83 35.66 -70.38
C PRO A 82 61.08 35.77 -68.87
N ARG A 83 62.35 35.85 -68.47
CA ARG A 83 62.80 35.81 -67.08
C ARG A 83 62.07 36.82 -66.18
N ASP A 84 61.89 38.05 -66.65
CA ASP A 84 61.20 39.10 -65.88
C ASP A 84 59.73 38.75 -65.56
N ALA A 85 59.03 38.08 -66.48
CA ALA A 85 57.65 37.63 -66.29
C ALA A 85 57.58 36.37 -65.42
N ALA A 86 58.55 35.47 -65.55
CA ALA A 86 58.68 34.26 -64.72
C ALA A 86 58.93 34.62 -63.23
N GLU A 87 59.81 35.59 -62.97
CA GLU A 87 60.10 36.08 -61.62
C GLU A 87 58.87 36.76 -61.00
N HIS A 88 58.16 37.62 -61.75
CA HIS A 88 56.93 38.26 -61.28
C HIS A 88 55.82 37.26 -60.97
N LEU A 89 55.63 36.25 -61.83
CA LEU A 89 54.63 35.22 -61.62
C LEU A 89 54.96 34.38 -60.39
N ALA A 90 56.23 33.99 -60.22
CA ALA A 90 56.69 33.24 -59.06
C ALA A 90 56.49 34.02 -57.75
N GLN A 91 56.77 35.32 -57.74
CA GLN A 91 56.50 36.19 -56.60
C GLN A 91 54.99 36.26 -56.28
N LYS A 92 54.13 36.41 -57.29
CA LYS A 92 52.68 36.51 -57.09
C LYS A 92 52.08 35.20 -56.56
N ILE A 93 52.51 34.06 -57.07
CA ILE A 93 52.09 32.73 -56.59
C ILE A 93 52.54 32.52 -55.14
N THR A 94 53.78 32.86 -54.83
CA THR A 94 54.31 32.76 -53.46
C THR A 94 53.52 33.64 -52.49
N ALA A 95 53.15 34.86 -52.91
CA ALA A 95 52.31 35.76 -52.10
C ALA A 95 50.90 35.19 -51.85
N LEU A 96 50.25 34.60 -52.86
CA LEU A 96 48.95 33.94 -52.72
C LEU A 96 49.02 32.73 -51.78
N ILE A 97 50.09 31.95 -51.89
CA ILE A 97 50.36 30.81 -51.01
C ILE A 97 50.50 31.27 -49.55
N ILE A 98 51.28 32.32 -49.29
CA ILE A 98 51.45 32.87 -47.94
C ILE A 98 50.12 33.41 -47.40
N GLN A 99 49.34 34.12 -48.22
CA GLN A 99 48.02 34.62 -47.82
C GLN A 99 47.04 33.48 -47.48
N ASN A 100 47.04 32.41 -48.29
CA ASN A 100 46.18 31.26 -48.03
C ASN A 100 46.63 30.48 -46.79
N LYS A 101 47.95 30.36 -46.56
CA LYS A 101 48.51 29.78 -45.33
C LYS A 101 47.99 30.52 -44.09
N LEU A 102 48.09 31.85 -44.08
CA LEU A 102 47.63 32.66 -42.94
C LEU A 102 46.13 32.51 -42.69
N LYS A 103 45.31 32.48 -43.75
CA LYS A 103 43.87 32.23 -43.64
C LYS A 103 43.55 30.82 -43.11
N MET A 104 44.35 29.82 -43.48
CA MET A 104 44.21 28.46 -42.93
C MET A 104 44.61 28.44 -41.45
N GLU A 105 45.73 29.06 -41.07
CA GLU A 105 46.16 29.16 -39.67
C GLU A 105 45.13 29.86 -38.77
N GLU A 106 44.33 30.79 -39.30
CA GLU A 106 43.22 31.41 -38.57
C GLU A 106 42.04 30.45 -38.33
N ALA A 107 41.80 29.50 -39.24
CA ALA A 107 40.75 28.50 -39.11
C ALA A 107 41.15 27.30 -38.23
N PHE A 108 42.43 27.11 -37.93
CA PHE A 108 42.95 25.97 -37.18
C PHE A 108 43.50 26.38 -35.81
N VAL A 109 43.37 25.47 -34.83
CA VAL A 109 43.88 25.67 -33.47
C VAL A 109 45.24 24.97 -33.32
N LYS A 110 46.21 25.65 -32.71
CA LYS A 110 47.51 25.05 -32.37
C LYS A 110 47.32 23.88 -31.42
N GLN A 111 48.07 22.79 -31.63
CA GLN A 111 47.98 21.57 -30.79
C GLN A 111 48.11 21.87 -29.29
N VAL A 112 49.02 22.76 -28.90
CA VAL A 112 49.23 23.15 -27.49
C VAL A 112 47.98 23.80 -26.89
N VAL A 113 47.26 24.63 -27.66
CA VAL A 113 46.02 25.28 -27.20
C VAL A 113 44.91 24.24 -27.08
N LEU A 114 44.80 23.34 -28.06
CA LEU A 114 43.82 22.26 -28.03
C LEU A 114 44.02 21.34 -26.82
N GLU A 115 45.24 20.89 -26.56
CA GLU A 115 45.55 20.03 -25.40
C GLU A 115 45.22 20.71 -24.08
N LYS A 116 45.52 22.01 -23.95
CA LYS A 116 45.15 22.80 -22.77
C LYS A 116 43.63 22.84 -22.57
N THR A 117 42.87 23.15 -23.62
CA THR A 117 41.40 23.21 -23.54
C THR A 117 40.78 21.85 -23.19
N ILE A 118 41.33 20.75 -23.72
CA ILE A 118 40.87 19.40 -23.37
C ILE A 118 41.09 19.11 -21.89
N LEU A 119 42.26 19.48 -21.34
CA LEU A 119 42.56 19.29 -19.91
C LEU A 119 41.64 20.12 -19.01
N GLU A 120 41.38 21.38 -19.38
CA GLU A 120 40.45 22.25 -18.66
C GLU A 120 39.02 21.68 -18.67
N GLN A 121 38.55 21.20 -19.83
CA GLN A 121 37.26 20.53 -19.94
C GLN A 121 37.20 19.25 -19.12
N ALA A 122 38.23 18.40 -19.18
CA ALA A 122 38.30 17.16 -18.41
C ALA A 122 38.26 17.42 -16.90
N SER A 123 38.99 18.44 -16.43
CA SER A 123 38.97 18.88 -15.03
C SER A 123 37.56 19.33 -14.60
N THR A 124 36.90 20.14 -15.43
CA THR A 124 35.54 20.64 -15.16
C THR A 124 34.53 19.49 -15.09
N ILE A 125 34.60 18.54 -16.03
CA ILE A 125 33.74 17.34 -16.05
C ILE A 125 33.97 16.50 -14.79
N GLN A 126 35.22 16.33 -14.37
CA GLN A 126 35.54 15.59 -13.16
C GLN A 126 35.01 16.29 -11.90
N GLY A 127 35.14 17.61 -11.80
CA GLY A 127 34.55 18.41 -10.72
C GLY A 127 33.04 18.20 -10.64
N PHE A 128 32.33 18.40 -11.76
CA PHE A 128 30.88 18.17 -11.84
C PHE A 128 30.48 16.75 -11.42
N LYS A 129 31.24 15.73 -11.86
CA LYS A 129 30.98 14.33 -11.46
C LYS A 129 31.10 14.13 -9.95
N THR A 130 32.09 14.72 -9.31
CA THR A 130 32.26 14.61 -7.86
C THR A 130 31.15 15.32 -7.08
N GLU A 131 30.70 16.48 -7.55
CA GLU A 131 29.55 17.19 -6.96
C GLU A 131 28.26 16.40 -7.12
N MET A 132 28.03 15.84 -8.32
CA MET A 132 26.88 14.99 -8.59
C MET A 132 26.88 13.74 -7.70
N GLN A 133 28.04 13.07 -7.55
CA GLN A 133 28.17 11.91 -6.67
C GLN A 133 27.87 12.29 -5.20
N LYS A 134 28.42 13.41 -4.73
CA LYS A 134 28.17 13.91 -3.37
C LYS A 134 26.70 14.24 -3.14
N ALA A 135 26.04 14.87 -4.12
CA ALA A 135 24.61 15.17 -4.06
C ALA A 135 23.77 13.88 -4.03
N GLN A 136 24.15 12.88 -4.83
CA GLN A 136 23.51 11.56 -4.84
C GLN A 136 23.68 10.85 -3.50
N ASP A 137 24.89 10.82 -2.93
CA ASP A 137 25.16 10.17 -1.64
C ASP A 137 24.39 10.84 -0.50
N MET A 138 24.34 12.18 -0.50
CA MET A 138 23.54 12.95 0.45
C MET A 138 22.04 12.66 0.30
N HIS A 139 21.52 12.64 -0.92
CA HIS A 139 20.13 12.31 -1.18
C HIS A 139 19.82 10.88 -0.71
N GLN A 140 20.70 9.92 -0.99
CA GLN A 140 20.53 8.54 -0.56
C GLN A 140 20.51 8.44 0.98
N ALA A 141 21.39 9.15 1.68
CA ALA A 141 21.40 9.19 3.13
C ALA A 141 20.10 9.78 3.71
N ASN A 142 19.58 10.86 3.10
CA ASN A 142 18.33 11.48 3.51
C ASN A 142 17.13 10.53 3.31
N VAL A 143 17.04 9.89 2.14
CA VAL A 143 15.98 8.92 1.84
C VAL A 143 16.03 7.74 2.78
N ASN A 144 17.23 7.20 3.06
CA ASN A 144 17.38 6.08 4.00
C ASN A 144 16.93 6.48 5.41
N LYS A 145 17.31 7.67 5.87
CA LYS A 145 16.87 8.20 7.18
C LYS A 145 15.36 8.38 7.25
N ASP A 146 14.74 8.92 6.20
CA ASP A 146 13.29 9.07 6.14
C ASP A 146 12.57 7.72 6.09
N MET A 147 13.14 6.73 5.40
CA MET A 147 12.63 5.36 5.36
C MET A 147 12.66 4.72 6.74
N GLU A 148 13.77 4.82 7.48
CA GLU A 148 13.87 4.34 8.86
C GLU A 148 12.86 5.03 9.79
N ARG A 149 12.70 6.35 9.63
CA ARG A 149 11.72 7.12 10.41
C ARG A 149 10.29 6.66 10.12
N GLN A 150 9.94 6.49 8.84
CA GLN A 150 8.62 6.01 8.42
C GLN A 150 8.36 4.59 8.91
N GLN A 151 9.35 3.69 8.82
CA GLN A 151 9.24 2.34 9.35
C GLN A 151 8.97 2.35 10.86
N GLY A 152 9.65 3.22 11.61
CA GLY A 152 9.38 3.39 13.05
C GLY A 152 7.97 3.87 13.36
N TYR A 153 7.40 4.76 12.54
CA TYR A 153 5.99 5.17 12.69
C TYR A 153 5.01 4.05 12.37
N LEU A 154 5.28 3.25 11.32
CA LEU A 154 4.47 2.08 10.97
C LEU A 154 4.44 1.06 12.09
N ASP A 155 5.59 0.75 12.70
CA ASP A 155 5.67 -0.21 13.78
C ASP A 155 4.93 0.28 15.04
N LYS A 156 5.03 1.58 15.36
CA LYS A 156 4.26 2.21 16.45
C LYS A 156 2.75 2.13 16.21
N MET A 157 2.30 2.51 15.02
CA MET A 157 0.88 2.47 14.66
C MET A 157 0.34 1.02 14.71
N LYS A 158 1.12 0.06 14.23
CA LYS A 158 0.76 -1.36 14.31
C LYS A 158 0.64 -1.86 15.74
N ALA A 159 1.53 -1.43 16.64
CA ALA A 159 1.46 -1.78 18.06
C ALA A 159 0.23 -1.16 18.73
N GLU A 160 -0.06 0.12 18.45
CA GLU A 160 -1.21 0.83 19.00
C GLU A 160 -2.53 0.21 18.53
N VAL A 161 -2.67 -0.09 17.23
CA VAL A 161 -3.86 -0.76 16.69
C VAL A 161 -4.06 -2.14 17.33
N ARG A 162 -2.99 -2.92 17.51
CA ARG A 162 -3.09 -4.22 18.21
C ARG A 162 -3.56 -4.05 19.65
N HIS A 163 -2.99 -3.07 20.37
CA HIS A 163 -3.39 -2.79 21.75
C HIS A 163 -4.86 -2.40 21.85
N GLU A 164 -5.35 -1.52 20.97
CA GLU A 164 -6.77 -1.12 20.94
C GLU A 164 -7.68 -2.29 20.56
N ILE A 165 -7.29 -3.16 19.63
CA ILE A 165 -8.04 -4.39 19.32
C ILE A 165 -8.16 -5.28 20.55
N ASP A 166 -7.05 -5.53 21.25
CA ASP A 166 -7.03 -6.41 22.42
C ASP A 166 -7.89 -5.82 23.55
N LYS A 167 -7.79 -4.51 23.78
CA LYS A 167 -8.60 -3.77 24.75
C LYS A 167 -10.09 -3.83 24.42
N LEU A 168 -10.48 -3.53 23.18
CA LEU A 168 -11.88 -3.60 22.74
C LEU A 168 -12.43 -5.03 22.81
N SER A 169 -11.63 -6.02 22.40
CA SER A 169 -11.99 -7.43 22.49
C SER A 169 -12.22 -7.88 23.94
N ALA A 170 -11.34 -7.47 24.86
CA ALA A 170 -11.50 -7.73 26.29
C ALA A 170 -12.75 -7.04 26.87
N SER A 171 -12.98 -5.76 26.51
CA SER A 171 -14.17 -5.01 26.90
C SER A 171 -15.44 -5.69 26.42
N GLN A 172 -15.51 -6.06 25.14
CA GLN A 172 -16.68 -6.73 24.57
C GLN A 172 -16.95 -8.09 25.24
N ARG A 173 -15.89 -8.86 25.56
CA ARG A 173 -16.03 -10.11 26.31
C ARG A 173 -16.60 -9.86 27.70
N LEU A 174 -16.13 -8.82 28.39
CA LEU A 174 -16.65 -8.44 29.71
C LEU A 174 -18.13 -8.04 29.61
N ASP A 175 -18.49 -7.17 28.66
CA ASP A 175 -19.87 -6.73 28.44
C ASP A 175 -20.81 -7.91 28.18
N MET A 176 -20.41 -8.84 27.32
CA MET A 176 -21.19 -10.06 27.07
C MET A 176 -21.33 -10.92 28.32
N ASN A 177 -20.28 -11.03 29.13
CA ASN A 177 -20.34 -11.82 30.36
C ASN A 177 -21.27 -11.17 31.40
N LEU A 178 -21.24 -9.84 31.54
CA LEU A 178 -22.12 -9.10 32.42
C LEU A 178 -23.58 -9.21 31.97
N GLU A 179 -23.85 -9.03 30.67
CA GLU A 179 -25.21 -9.14 30.12
C GLU A 179 -25.74 -10.58 30.22
N LYS A 180 -24.87 -11.59 30.07
CA LYS A 180 -25.22 -12.99 30.31
C LYS A 180 -25.56 -13.26 31.78
N GLY A 181 -24.84 -12.61 32.70
CA GLY A 181 -25.16 -12.62 34.14
C GLY A 181 -26.53 -12.02 34.40
N ARG A 182 -26.77 -10.81 33.88
CA ARG A 182 -28.05 -10.10 34.03
C ARG A 182 -29.23 -10.89 33.47
N MET A 183 -29.10 -11.46 32.27
CA MET A 183 -30.12 -12.34 31.69
C MET A 183 -30.38 -13.58 32.55
N ARG A 184 -29.36 -14.15 33.19
CA ARG A 184 -29.53 -15.29 34.09
C ARG A 184 -30.31 -14.91 35.35
N ASP A 185 -30.02 -13.74 35.92
CA ASP A 185 -30.73 -13.23 37.10
C ASP A 185 -32.19 -12.88 36.75
N ASP A 186 -32.43 -12.25 35.59
CA ASP A 186 -33.78 -11.98 35.08
C ASP A 186 -34.55 -13.29 34.84
N LEU A 187 -33.93 -14.30 34.25
CA LEU A 187 -34.52 -15.63 34.04
C LEU A 187 -34.84 -16.33 35.38
N GLN A 188 -33.96 -16.23 36.37
CA GLN A 188 -34.22 -16.79 37.70
C GLN A 188 -35.38 -16.06 38.37
N GLY A 189 -35.41 -14.74 38.32
CA GLY A 189 -36.52 -13.95 38.87
C GLY A 189 -37.87 -14.25 38.21
N ILE A 190 -37.88 -14.49 36.88
CA ILE A 190 -39.08 -14.96 36.17
C ILE A 190 -39.49 -16.35 36.67
N ARG A 191 -38.54 -17.30 36.77
CA ARG A 191 -38.81 -18.65 37.27
C ARG A 191 -39.39 -18.65 38.68
N ASP A 192 -38.86 -17.81 39.56
CA ASP A 192 -39.33 -17.69 40.94
C ASP A 192 -40.77 -17.15 40.97
N LYS A 193 -41.07 -16.09 40.19
CA LYS A 193 -42.43 -15.56 40.04
C LYS A 193 -43.39 -16.60 39.46
N THR A 194 -42.97 -17.36 38.45
CA THR A 194 -43.78 -18.45 37.88
C THR A 194 -44.08 -19.52 38.93
N THR A 195 -43.08 -19.90 39.74
CA THR A 195 -43.25 -20.90 40.80
C THR A 195 -44.19 -20.38 41.90
N GLU A 196 -44.06 -19.12 42.30
CA GLU A 196 -44.96 -18.49 43.26
C GLU A 196 -46.41 -18.45 42.75
N LEU A 197 -46.60 -18.08 41.48
CA LEU A 197 -47.91 -18.09 40.83
C LEU A 197 -48.48 -19.50 40.74
N GLN A 198 -47.66 -20.50 40.44
CA GLN A 198 -48.09 -21.90 40.42
C GLN A 198 -48.58 -22.34 41.80
N ILE A 199 -47.85 -22.01 42.87
CA ILE A 199 -48.27 -22.29 44.25
C ILE A 199 -49.56 -21.55 44.62
N LYS A 200 -49.78 -20.33 44.13
CA LYS A 200 -51.05 -19.60 44.31
C LYS A 200 -52.20 -20.32 43.61
N VAL A 201 -52.02 -20.69 42.34
CA VAL A 201 -53.02 -21.42 41.56
C VAL A 201 -53.36 -22.77 42.21
N ASP A 202 -52.36 -23.52 42.68
CA ASP A 202 -52.60 -24.80 43.36
C ASP A 202 -53.40 -24.63 44.66
N ARG A 203 -53.16 -23.54 45.40
CA ARG A 203 -53.97 -23.20 46.58
C ARG A 203 -55.41 -22.85 46.21
N ASP A 204 -55.60 -21.99 45.21
CA ASP A 204 -56.93 -21.61 44.74
C ASP A 204 -57.73 -22.81 44.22
N ILE A 205 -57.07 -23.75 43.51
CA ILE A 205 -57.68 -25.01 43.06
C ILE A 205 -58.15 -25.85 44.24
N ASN A 206 -57.32 -26.00 45.28
CA ASN A 206 -57.66 -26.78 46.47
C ASN A 206 -58.81 -26.15 47.26
N GLU A 207 -58.81 -24.82 47.40
CA GLU A 207 -59.88 -24.06 48.06
C GLU A 207 -61.20 -24.20 47.28
N LEU A 208 -61.17 -24.00 45.96
CA LEU A 208 -62.34 -24.19 45.09
C LEU A 208 -62.86 -25.62 45.17
N LYS A 209 -61.99 -26.63 45.16
CA LYS A 209 -62.39 -28.04 45.30
C LYS A 209 -63.07 -28.31 46.64
N SER A 210 -62.53 -27.78 47.74
CA SER A 210 -63.14 -27.88 49.08
C SER A 210 -64.51 -27.20 49.14
N SER A 211 -64.62 -25.99 48.57
CA SER A 211 -65.87 -25.24 48.47
C SER A 211 -66.93 -25.99 47.67
N VAL A 212 -66.54 -26.60 46.54
CA VAL A 212 -67.43 -27.44 45.72
C VAL A 212 -67.88 -28.70 46.47
N GLU A 213 -66.97 -29.40 47.16
CA GLU A 213 -67.34 -30.59 47.95
C GLU A 213 -68.28 -30.23 49.11
N LYS A 214 -68.06 -29.07 49.75
CA LYS A 214 -68.97 -28.53 50.77
C LYS A 214 -70.36 -28.24 50.17
N ALA A 215 -70.43 -27.52 49.05
CA ALA A 215 -71.68 -27.20 48.37
C ALA A 215 -72.43 -28.48 47.94
N LYS A 216 -71.70 -29.50 47.47
CA LYS A 216 -72.27 -30.83 47.16
C LYS A 216 -72.89 -31.47 48.40
N ASN A 217 -72.16 -31.49 49.52
CA ASN A 217 -72.63 -32.08 50.76
C ASN A 217 -73.82 -31.33 51.36
N ASP A 218 -73.83 -30.00 51.29
CA ASP A 218 -74.96 -29.16 51.72
C ASP A 218 -76.20 -29.42 50.86
N THR A 219 -76.02 -29.59 49.54
CA THR A 219 -77.10 -29.99 48.63
C THR A 219 -77.67 -31.37 49.00
N ILE A 220 -76.80 -32.37 49.22
CA ILE A 220 -77.23 -33.72 49.64
C ILE A 220 -78.01 -33.66 50.96
N LYS A 221 -77.52 -32.92 51.97
CA LYS A 221 -78.22 -32.71 53.24
C LYS A 221 -79.57 -32.04 53.08
N SER A 222 -79.67 -31.05 52.19
CA SER A 222 -80.94 -30.38 51.89
C SER A 222 -81.97 -31.37 51.33
N VAL A 223 -81.57 -32.20 50.35
CA VAL A 223 -82.44 -33.23 49.78
C VAL A 223 -82.88 -34.25 50.84
N ILE A 224 -81.97 -34.72 51.69
CA ILE A 224 -82.31 -35.66 52.78
C ILE A 224 -83.32 -35.03 53.76
N THR A 225 -83.10 -33.77 54.14
CA THR A 225 -84.02 -33.04 55.02
C THR A 225 -85.41 -32.93 54.40
N ILE A 226 -85.49 -32.55 53.12
CA ILE A 226 -86.77 -32.44 52.40
C ILE A 226 -87.46 -33.80 52.32
N LEU A 227 -86.79 -34.87 51.91
CA LEU A 227 -87.38 -36.22 51.86
C LEU A 227 -87.84 -36.70 53.25
N GLY A 228 -87.08 -36.36 54.29
CA GLY A 228 -87.43 -36.65 55.69
C GLY A 228 -88.70 -35.93 56.14
N THR A 229 -88.85 -34.64 55.83
CA THR A 229 -90.08 -33.89 56.18
C THR A 229 -91.29 -34.40 55.42
N PHE A 230 -91.15 -34.72 54.13
CA PHE A 230 -92.22 -35.38 53.37
C PHE A 230 -92.65 -36.71 54.00
N SER A 231 -91.69 -37.54 54.41
CA SER A 231 -91.96 -38.83 55.07
C SER A 231 -92.66 -38.65 56.42
N ALA A 232 -92.24 -37.67 57.22
CA ALA A 232 -92.87 -37.34 58.50
C ALA A 232 -94.32 -36.85 58.33
N ILE A 233 -94.59 -36.02 57.32
CA ILE A 233 -95.94 -35.58 56.98
C ILE A 233 -96.79 -36.78 56.56
N ALA A 234 -96.29 -37.63 55.67
CA ALA A 234 -97.00 -38.83 55.21
C ALA A 234 -97.32 -39.80 56.37
N PHE A 235 -96.38 -39.99 57.30
CA PHE A 235 -96.60 -40.78 58.51
C PHE A 235 -97.66 -40.17 59.42
N THR A 236 -97.63 -38.84 59.61
CA THR A 236 -98.62 -38.11 60.41
C THR A 236 -100.03 -38.24 59.83
N ILE A 237 -100.17 -38.11 58.52
CA ILE A 237 -101.44 -38.31 57.80
C ILE A 237 -101.91 -39.77 57.96
N SER A 238 -101.02 -40.75 57.78
CA SER A 238 -101.36 -42.17 57.94
C SER A 238 -101.86 -42.49 59.35
N ARG A 239 -101.23 -41.90 60.39
CA ARG A 239 -101.68 -42.01 61.78
C ARG A 239 -103.04 -41.35 62.00
N PHE A 240 -103.28 -40.18 61.42
CA PHE A 240 -104.57 -39.49 61.53
C PHE A 240 -105.70 -40.31 60.89
N VAL A 241 -105.45 -40.91 59.72
CA VAL A 241 -106.41 -41.81 59.05
C VAL A 241 -106.69 -43.07 59.88
N GLN A 242 -105.67 -43.68 60.51
CA GLN A 242 -105.89 -44.82 61.43
C GLN A 242 -106.69 -44.45 62.69
N MET A 243 -106.54 -43.23 63.21
CA MET A 243 -107.34 -42.76 64.36
C MET A 243 -108.78 -42.39 63.97
N GLY A 244 -109.04 -42.02 62.70
CA GLY A 244 -110.38 -41.76 62.18
C GLY A 244 -111.17 -43.00 61.73
N ALA A 245 -110.51 -44.16 61.57
CA ALA A 245 -111.15 -45.41 61.13
C ALA A 245 -111.57 -46.33 62.29
N GLY A 246 -111.48 -45.87 63.54
CA GLY A 246 -111.78 -46.64 64.75
C GLY A 246 -112.90 -46.07 65.64
N GLY A 247 -113.78 -45.23 65.09
CA GLY A 247 -114.93 -44.64 65.79
C GLY A 247 -116.21 -44.73 64.98
#